data_AF-W4PGC7-F1
#
_entry.id   AF-W4PGC7-F1
#
_cell.length_a   1.000
_cell.length_b   1.000
_cell.length_c   1.000
_cell.angle_alpha   90.00
_cell.angle_beta   90.00
_cell.angle_gamma   90.00
#
_symmetry.space_group_name_H-M   'P 1'
#
loop_
_entity.id
_entity.type
_entity.pdbx_description
1 polymer ?
#
loop_
_entity_poly.entity_id
_entity_poly.type
_entity_poly.pdbx_seq_one_letter_code
_entity_poly.pdbx_strand_id
1 'polypeptide(L)'
;MKAAKAQALDIDLQKENATLQAEAELMRLYREAETLYRSMQEYQNTFESGRNLNLLKQAVTGGQINMIEYFVEVSVIYQSRQNLLQLENQYQKAMARIYKGRL
;
A
#
# COMPACT_ATOMS: atom_id res chain seq x y z
N MET A 1 -5.49 52.75 -4.23
CA MET A 1 -6.58 51.87 -3.77
C MET A 1 -6.89 50.68 -4.69
N LYS A 2 -6.95 50.83 -6.03
CA LYS A 2 -7.19 49.71 -6.96
C LYS A 2 -6.11 48.60 -6.90
N ALA A 3 -4.84 48.96 -6.88
CA ALA A 3 -3.73 47.99 -6.82
C ALA A 3 -3.72 47.15 -5.54
N ALA A 4 -3.97 47.78 -4.39
CA ALA A 4 -4.07 47.08 -3.10
C ALA A 4 -5.26 46.10 -3.04
N LYS A 5 -6.40 46.46 -3.65
CA LYS A 5 -7.56 45.56 -3.76
C LYS A 5 -7.28 44.37 -4.68
N ALA A 6 -6.58 44.59 -5.80
CA ALA A 6 -6.17 43.52 -6.70
C ALA A 6 -5.16 42.55 -6.04
N GLN A 7 -4.21 43.08 -5.27
CA GLN A 7 -3.26 42.26 -4.50
C GLN A 7 -3.95 41.45 -3.39
N ALA A 8 -4.90 42.04 -2.66
CA ALA A 8 -5.67 41.31 -1.66
C ALA A 8 -6.48 40.16 -2.29
N LEU A 9 -7.12 40.41 -3.43
CA LEU A 9 -7.86 39.39 -4.17
C LEU A 9 -6.95 38.27 -4.67
N ASP A 10 -5.76 38.59 -5.18
CA ASP A 10 -4.79 37.59 -5.64
C ASP A 10 -4.30 36.71 -4.48
N ILE A 11 -4.04 37.29 -3.30
CA ILE A 11 -3.65 36.55 -2.10
C ILE A 11 -4.78 35.61 -1.64
N ASP A 12 -6.03 36.07 -1.65
CA ASP A 12 -7.19 35.24 -1.30
C ASP A 12 -7.35 34.06 -2.27
N LEU A 13 -7.20 34.31 -3.58
CA LEU A 13 -7.25 33.26 -4.61
C LEU A 13 -6.10 32.26 -4.46
N GLN A 14 -4.88 32.70 -4.17
CA GLN A 14 -3.75 31.82 -3.92
C GLN A 14 -3.98 30.94 -2.69
N LYS A 15 -4.54 31.51 -1.61
CA LYS A 15 -4.87 30.78 -0.39
C LYS A 15 -5.97 29.74 -0.63
N GLU A 16 -7.01 30.10 -1.36
CA GLU A 16 -8.09 29.18 -1.72
C GLU A 16 -7.56 28.04 -2.58
N ASN A 17 -6.73 28.34 -3.59
CA ASN A 17 -6.11 27.32 -4.44
C ASN A 17 -5.18 26.38 -3.64
N ALA A 18 -4.38 26.92 -2.71
CA ALA A 18 -3.54 26.12 -1.83
C ALA A 18 -4.37 25.19 -0.92
N THR A 19 -5.53 25.66 -0.45
CA THR A 19 -6.47 24.87 0.35
C THR A 19 -7.06 23.72 -0.49
N LEU A 20 -7.55 24.02 -1.69
CA LEU A 20 -8.08 23.02 -2.62
C LEU A 20 -7.04 21.96 -3.00
N GLN A 21 -5.79 22.36 -3.22
CA GLN A 21 -4.70 21.43 -3.51
C GLN A 21 -4.39 20.51 -2.32
N ALA A 22 -4.39 21.05 -1.10
CA ALA A 22 -4.18 20.27 0.12
C ALA A 22 -5.29 19.25 0.35
N GLU A 23 -6.56 19.64 0.15
CA GLU A 23 -7.71 18.74 0.23
C GLU A 23 -7.65 17.63 -0.82
N ALA A 24 -7.33 17.99 -2.07
CA ALA A 24 -7.20 17.02 -3.15
C ALA A 24 -6.10 15.99 -2.88
N GLU A 25 -4.94 16.43 -2.38
CA GLU A 25 -3.84 15.52 -2.03
C GLU A 25 -4.22 14.62 -0.85
N LEU A 26 -4.91 15.15 0.16
CA LEU A 26 -5.40 14.35 1.28
C LEU A 26 -6.37 13.26 0.80
N MET A 27 -7.34 13.61 -0.06
CA MET A 27 -8.26 12.63 -0.66
C MET A 27 -7.54 11.58 -1.52
N ARG A 28 -6.48 11.98 -2.23
CA ARG A 28 -5.65 11.05 -3.01
C ARG A 28 -4.96 10.04 -2.09
N LEU A 29 -4.35 10.51 -1.01
CA LEU A 29 -3.66 9.66 -0.04
C LEU A 29 -4.62 8.68 0.65
N TYR A 30 -5.83 9.11 1.00
CA TYR A 30 -6.83 8.20 1.58
C TYR A 30 -7.23 7.08 0.62
N ARG A 31 -7.47 7.41 -0.66
CA ARG A 31 -7.80 6.39 -1.67
C ARG A 31 -6.65 5.41 -1.90
N GLU A 32 -5.42 5.92 -1.92
CA GLU A 32 -4.20 5.11 -2.01
C GLU A 32 -4.09 4.15 -0.81
N ALA A 33 -4.26 4.66 0.41
CA ALA A 33 -4.23 3.86 1.63
C ALA A 33 -5.34 2.80 1.67
N GLU A 34 -6.56 3.13 1.23
CA GLU A 34 -7.66 2.16 1.14
C GLU A 34 -7.35 1.04 0.14
N THR A 35 -6.79 1.40 -1.02
CA THR A 35 -6.40 0.43 -2.06
C THR A 35 -5.32 -0.52 -1.54
N LEU A 36 -4.27 0.03 -0.93
CA LEU A 36 -3.20 -0.75 -0.31
C LEU A 36 -3.73 -1.69 0.78
N TYR A 37 -4.66 -1.21 1.61
CA TYR A 37 -5.29 -2.02 2.64
C TYR A 37 -6.08 -3.20 2.06
N ARG A 38 -6.90 -2.97 1.02
CA ARG A 38 -7.63 -4.03 0.33
C ARG A 38 -6.67 -5.07 -0.27
N SER A 39 -5.60 -4.62 -0.94
CA SER A 39 -4.59 -5.53 -1.48
C SER A 39 -3.91 -6.37 -0.38
N MET A 40 -3.59 -5.78 0.77
CA MET A 40 -3.04 -6.54 1.90
C MET A 40 -4.00 -7.63 2.39
N GLN A 41 -5.31 -7.32 2.51
CA GLN A 41 -6.32 -8.31 2.92
C GLN A 41 -6.43 -9.48 1.94
N GLU A 42 -6.41 -9.21 0.63
CA GLU A 42 -6.45 -10.25 -0.40
C GLU A 42 -5.22 -11.17 -0.32
N TYR A 43 -4.04 -10.60 -0.11
CA TYR A 43 -2.82 -11.37 0.11
C TYR A 43 -2.92 -12.22 1.39
N GLN A 44 -3.35 -11.64 2.51
CA GLN A 44 -3.50 -12.37 3.78
C GLN A 44 -4.47 -13.55 3.67
N ASN A 45 -5.65 -13.35 3.08
CA ASN A 45 -6.64 -14.42 2.87
C ASN A 45 -6.11 -15.55 1.96
N THR A 46 -5.37 -15.18 0.90
CA THR A 46 -4.73 -16.16 0.00
C THR A 46 -3.60 -16.91 0.70
N PHE A 47 -2.89 -16.25 1.61
CA PHE A 47 -1.77 -16.81 2.36
C PHE A 47 -2.18 -17.77 3.47
N GLU A 48 -3.24 -17.47 4.23
CA GLU A 48 -3.77 -18.37 5.25
C GLU A 48 -4.27 -19.68 4.63
N SER A 49 -4.82 -19.59 3.42
CA SER A 49 -5.24 -20.74 2.60
C SER A 49 -4.06 -21.53 2.02
N GLY A 50 -2.85 -20.95 2.05
CA GLY A 50 -1.76 -21.19 1.10
C GLY A 50 -0.57 -22.03 1.57
N ARG A 51 -0.72 -22.87 2.60
CA ARG A 51 0.17 -24.00 2.96
C ARG A 51 1.16 -23.78 4.10
N ASN A 52 1.28 -24.88 4.86
CA ASN A 52 2.30 -25.11 5.85
C ASN A 52 3.59 -25.58 5.14
N LEU A 53 4.69 -24.82 5.22
CA LEU A 53 5.99 -25.20 4.63
C LEU A 53 6.44 -26.61 5.06
N ASN A 54 6.01 -27.05 6.26
CA ASN A 54 6.24 -28.40 6.75
C ASN A 54 5.58 -29.48 5.88
N LEU A 55 4.37 -29.23 5.36
CA LEU A 55 3.67 -30.19 4.48
C LEU A 55 4.35 -30.28 3.12
N LEU A 56 4.79 -29.16 2.55
CA LEU A 56 5.59 -29.15 1.31
C LEU A 56 6.89 -29.94 1.49
N LYS A 57 7.59 -29.75 2.62
CA LYS A 57 8.80 -30.50 2.95
C LYS A 57 8.53 -31.99 3.11
N GLN A 58 7.43 -32.38 3.75
CA GLN A 58 7.03 -33.78 3.88
C GLN A 58 6.70 -34.40 2.52
N ALA A 59 5.97 -33.69 1.67
CA ALA A 59 5.60 -34.16 0.34
C ALA A 59 6.82 -34.44 -0.54
N VAL A 60 7.83 -33.55 -0.55
CA VAL A 60 9.06 -33.77 -1.33
C VAL A 60 9.92 -34.88 -0.74
N THR A 61 10.02 -34.97 0.60
CA THR A 61 10.79 -36.03 1.27
C THR A 61 10.14 -37.40 1.09
N GLY A 62 8.80 -37.44 1.05
CA GLY A 62 8.02 -38.64 0.79
C GLY A 62 7.88 -39.00 -0.69
N GLY A 63 8.47 -38.22 -1.60
CA GLY A 63 8.40 -38.46 -3.05
C GLY A 63 7.04 -38.17 -3.69
N GLN A 64 6.12 -37.51 -2.98
CA GLN A 64 4.79 -37.14 -3.48
C GLN A 64 4.82 -35.98 -4.47
N ILE A 65 5.82 -35.10 -4.32
CA ILE A 65 6.17 -34.05 -5.27
C ILE A 65 7.66 -34.14 -5.57
N ASN A 66 8.05 -33.71 -6.76
CA ASN A 66 9.45 -33.65 -7.13
C ASN A 66 10.12 -32.39 -6.55
N MET A 67 11.45 -32.36 -6.60
CA MET A 67 12.25 -31.27 -6.02
C MET A 67 12.02 -29.92 -6.74
N ILE A 68 11.73 -29.94 -8.04
CA ILE A 68 11.43 -28.71 -8.80
C ILE A 68 10.09 -28.12 -8.36
N GLU A 69 9.05 -28.96 -8.23
CA GLU A 69 7.73 -28.56 -7.71
C GLU A 69 7.86 -27.94 -6.32
N TYR A 70 8.65 -28.56 -5.43
CA TYR A 70 8.93 -27.99 -4.11
C TYR A 70 9.57 -26.59 -4.20
N PHE A 71 10.60 -26.42 -5.03
CA PHE A 71 11.28 -25.13 -5.18
C PHE A 71 10.39 -24.04 -5.77
N VAL A 72 9.57 -24.38 -6.77
CA VAL A 72 8.61 -23.44 -7.37
C VAL A 72 7.64 -22.95 -6.30
N GLU A 73 7.08 -23.86 -5.51
CA GLU A 73 6.09 -23.52 -4.51
C GLU A 73 6.66 -22.73 -3.33
N VAL A 74 7.86 -23.08 -2.89
CA VAL A 74 8.60 -22.29 -1.89
C VAL A 74 8.87 -20.88 -2.44
N SER A 75 9.29 -20.75 -3.71
CA SER A 75 9.58 -19.45 -4.33
C SER A 75 8.34 -18.57 -4.40
N VAL A 76 7.19 -19.13 -4.76
CA VAL A 76 5.90 -18.41 -4.76
C VAL A 76 5.56 -17.89 -3.36
N ILE A 77 5.72 -18.73 -2.33
CA ILE A 77 5.49 -18.33 -0.93
C ILE A 77 6.40 -17.18 -0.53
N TYR A 78 7.71 -17.27 -0.78
CA TYR A 78 8.66 -16.22 -0.43
C TYR A 78 8.42 -14.92 -1.19
N GLN A 79 8.20 -15.00 -2.51
CA GLN A 79 7.91 -13.82 -3.33
C GLN A 79 6.66 -13.10 -2.84
N SER A 80 5.61 -13.86 -2.55
CA SER A 80 4.35 -13.29 -2.10
C SER A 80 4.50 -12.65 -0.70
N ARG A 81 5.35 -13.20 0.19
CA ARG A 81 5.66 -12.58 1.51
C ARG A 81 6.41 -11.27 1.34
N GLN A 82 7.35 -11.25 0.40
CA GLN A 82 8.07 -10.02 0.05
C GLN A 82 7.11 -8.95 -0.49
N ASN A 83 6.16 -9.34 -1.35
CA ASN A 83 5.14 -8.42 -1.87
C ASN A 83 4.27 -7.85 -0.75
N LEU A 84 3.83 -8.70 0.19
CA LEU A 84 3.04 -8.25 1.35
C LEU A 84 3.81 -7.22 2.19
N LEU A 85 5.08 -7.48 2.51
CA LEU A 85 5.91 -6.55 3.27
C LEU A 85 6.10 -5.20 2.55
N GLN A 86 6.20 -5.22 1.22
CA GLN A 86 6.27 -3.99 0.42
C GLN A 86 4.95 -3.21 0.47
N LEU A 87 3.80 -3.88 0.38
CA LEU A 87 2.48 -3.26 0.51
C LEU A 87 2.29 -2.64 1.90
N GLU A 88 2.65 -3.37 2.96
CA GLU A 88 2.62 -2.85 4.34
C GLU A 88 3.48 -1.60 4.48
N ASN A 89 4.69 -1.59 3.91
CA ASN A 89 5.56 -0.42 3.94
C ASN A 89 4.95 0.80 3.22
N GLN A 90 4.36 0.59 2.04
CA GLN A 90 3.69 1.64 1.28
C GLN A 90 2.48 2.19 2.05
N TYR A 91 1.68 1.31 2.65
CA TYR A 91 0.54 1.68 3.47
C TYR A 91 0.96 2.56 4.66
N GLN A 92 1.99 2.14 5.41
CA GLN A 92 2.49 2.92 6.54
C GLN A 92 3.02 4.30 6.12
N LYS A 93 3.70 4.39 4.97
CA LYS A 93 4.14 5.68 4.40
C LYS A 93 2.96 6.58 4.00
N ALA A 94 1.91 6.02 3.39
CA ALA A 94 0.70 6.76 3.04
C ALA A 94 0.00 7.29 4.30
N MET A 95 -0.15 6.44 5.33
CA MET A 95 -0.72 6.83 6.61
C MET A 95 0.10 7.92 7.31
N ALA A 96 1.43 7.83 7.31
CA ALA A 96 2.29 8.87 7.87
C ALA A 96 2.10 10.23 7.17
N ARG A 97 1.91 10.25 5.85
CA ARG A 97 1.61 11.49 5.09
C ARG A 97 0.23 12.06 5.46
N ILE A 98 -0.78 11.20 5.59
CA ILE A 98 -2.12 11.59 6.04
C ILE A 98 -2.07 12.23 7.43
N TYR A 99 -1.35 11.63 8.37
CA TYR A 99 -1.21 12.17 9.73
C TYR A 99 -0.43 13.49 9.75
N LYS A 100 0.64 13.61 8.95
CA LYS A 100 1.39 14.86 8.82
C LYS A 100 0.55 15.99 8.24
N GLY A 101 -0.31 15.71 7.26
CA GLY A 101 -1.19 16.72 6.64
C GLY A 101 -2.39 17.13 7.49
N ARG A 102 -2.63 16.47 8.63
CA ARG A 102 -3.68 16.81 9.61
C ARG A 102 -3.18 17.65 10.78
N LEU A 103 -1.87 17.80 10.95
CA LEU A 103 -1.20 18.64 11.95
C LEU A 103 -0.96 20.04 11.38
#